data_AF-A0A967Q0Y3-F1
#
_entry.id   AF-A0A967Q0Y3-F1
#
_cell.length_a   1.000
_cell.length_b   1.000
_cell.length_c   1.000
_cell.angle_alpha   90.00
_cell.angle_beta   90.00
_cell.angle_gamma   90.00
#
_symmetry.space_group_name_H-M   'P 1'
#
loop_
_entity.id
_entity.type
_entity.pdbx_description
1 polymer ?
#
loop_
_entity_poly.entity_id
_entity_poly.type
_entity_poly.pdbx_seq_one_letter_code
_entity_poly.pdbx_strand_id
1 'polypeptide(L)'
;QAGAVDAIMFSNEASLPYLTDVDTVTVAAMARAIGELKSEISAPFGVNVLWDPMASLDLAVAVGAAFVREIFTGVYASDFGLWDTECGRVIRHQHAIGAENVRLLFNIVPESAAYLAPRDLADLAKSTVFNSRPDALCVSGLTAGTETSSQILRQVKDAVPEVPVFANTGVNAENVAEQLAIAD
;
A
#
# COMPACT_ATOMS: atom_id res chain seq x y z
N GLN A 1 -1.21 -19.50 1.82
CA GLN A 1 0.10 -20.20 1.86
C GLN A 1 0.08 -21.54 1.13
N ALA A 2 -0.85 -22.48 1.38
CA ALA A 2 -0.89 -23.76 0.64
C ALA A 2 -1.05 -23.63 -0.89
N GLY A 3 -1.62 -22.52 -1.37
CA GLY A 3 -1.64 -22.15 -2.79
C GLY A 3 -0.32 -21.57 -3.33
N ALA A 4 0.80 -21.77 -2.61
CA ALA A 4 2.14 -21.31 -3.00
C ALA A 4 2.28 -19.79 -3.25
N VAL A 5 1.56 -18.97 -2.47
CA VAL A 5 1.72 -17.51 -2.49
C VAL A 5 3.06 -17.12 -1.86
N ASP A 6 3.74 -16.12 -2.45
CA ASP A 6 5.03 -15.61 -1.95
C ASP A 6 4.88 -14.79 -0.66
N ALA A 7 3.73 -14.16 -0.46
CA ALA A 7 3.45 -13.38 0.73
C ALA A 7 1.94 -13.32 1.05
N ILE A 8 1.62 -12.90 2.28
CA ILE A 8 0.26 -12.63 2.76
C ILE A 8 0.18 -11.16 3.18
N MET A 9 -0.94 -10.49 2.95
CA MET A 9 -1.16 -9.14 3.47
C MET A 9 -2.41 -9.12 4.36
N PHE A 10 -2.27 -8.65 5.59
CA PHE A 10 -3.38 -8.41 6.48
C PHE A 10 -3.84 -6.96 6.36
N SER A 11 -5.15 -6.75 6.23
CA SER A 11 -5.75 -5.45 5.99
C SER A 11 -7.02 -5.31 6.83
N ASN A 12 -7.33 -4.11 7.32
CA ASN A 12 -8.63 -3.77 7.90
C ASN A 12 -9.67 -3.41 6.83
N GLU A 13 -9.58 -4.05 5.65
CA GLU A 13 -10.51 -3.86 4.55
C GLU A 13 -11.97 -3.96 5.02
N ALA A 14 -12.84 -3.15 4.43
CA ALA A 14 -14.25 -3.01 4.82
C ALA A 14 -14.51 -2.42 6.22
N SER A 15 -13.51 -1.84 6.88
CA SER A 15 -13.68 -0.96 8.06
C SER A 15 -14.21 0.42 7.67
N LEU A 16 -15.15 0.46 6.72
CA LEU A 16 -15.75 1.68 6.20
C LEU A 16 -16.68 2.32 7.24
N PRO A 17 -16.70 3.66 7.37
CA PRO A 17 -15.84 4.62 6.67
C PRO A 17 -14.41 4.66 7.25
N TYR A 18 -13.41 4.83 6.37
CA TYR A 18 -12.00 4.86 6.76
C TYR A 18 -11.59 6.17 7.43
N LEU A 19 -10.54 6.11 8.25
CA LEU A 19 -9.87 7.24 8.90
C LEU A 19 -8.43 7.34 8.38
N THR A 20 -7.87 8.56 8.38
CA THR A 20 -6.44 8.82 8.12
C THR A 20 -5.61 8.97 9.39
N ASP A 21 -6.29 8.96 10.54
CA ASP A 21 -5.74 8.88 11.90
C ASP A 21 -6.59 7.83 12.61
N VAL A 22 -6.12 6.58 12.61
CA VAL A 22 -6.95 5.43 12.96
C VAL A 22 -6.96 5.23 14.48
N ASP A 23 -8.14 5.03 15.06
CA ASP A 23 -8.28 4.72 16.47
C ASP A 23 -7.45 3.48 16.88
N THR A 24 -6.78 3.57 18.02
CA THR A 24 -5.90 2.51 18.54
C THR A 24 -6.59 1.14 18.65
N VAL A 25 -7.92 1.11 18.83
CA VAL A 25 -8.69 -0.14 18.89
C VAL A 25 -8.55 -0.97 17.60
N THR A 26 -8.45 -0.33 16.43
CA THR A 26 -8.28 -1.02 15.14
C THR A 26 -6.93 -1.71 15.09
N VAL A 27 -5.86 -0.99 15.43
CA VAL A 27 -4.49 -1.53 15.50
C VAL A 27 -4.42 -2.68 16.52
N ALA A 28 -4.99 -2.49 17.70
CA ALA A 28 -5.02 -3.50 18.76
C ALA A 28 -5.79 -4.77 18.34
N ALA A 29 -6.94 -4.61 17.67
CA ALA A 29 -7.73 -5.73 17.18
C ALA A 29 -6.98 -6.52 16.09
N MET A 30 -6.38 -5.82 15.13
CA MET A 30 -5.54 -6.46 14.09
C MET A 30 -4.34 -7.18 14.72
N ALA A 31 -3.63 -6.55 15.67
CA ALA A 31 -2.50 -7.16 16.37
C ALA A 31 -2.91 -8.43 17.11
N ARG A 32 -4.08 -8.41 17.79
CA ARG A 32 -4.63 -9.59 18.47
C ARG A 32 -4.91 -10.72 17.48
N ALA A 33 -5.59 -10.43 16.36
CA ALA A 33 -5.93 -11.43 15.35
C ALA A 33 -4.68 -12.04 14.70
N ILE A 34 -3.72 -11.20 14.27
CA ILE A 34 -2.46 -11.66 13.67
C ILE A 34 -1.63 -12.44 14.69
N GLY A 35 -1.61 -12.01 15.95
CA GLY A 35 -0.90 -12.70 17.04
C GLY A 35 -1.39 -14.12 17.26
N GLU A 36 -2.71 -14.35 17.21
CA GLU A 36 -3.29 -15.71 17.32
C GLU A 36 -2.94 -16.59 16.11
N LEU A 37 -2.89 -16.01 14.92
CA LEU A 37 -2.54 -16.72 13.69
C LEU A 37 -1.03 -16.93 13.53
N LYS A 38 -0.19 -16.31 14.38
CA LYS A 38 1.26 -16.23 14.18
C LYS A 38 1.94 -17.59 14.09
N SER A 39 1.47 -18.59 14.84
CA SER A 39 2.02 -19.97 14.76
C SER A 39 1.63 -20.69 13.48
N GLU A 40 0.61 -20.20 12.76
CA GLU A 40 0.13 -20.79 11.52
C GLU A 40 0.74 -20.11 10.29
N ILE A 41 1.22 -18.86 10.41
CA ILE A 41 1.81 -18.11 9.30
C ILE A 41 3.24 -18.62 9.03
N SER A 42 3.47 -19.14 7.83
CA SER A 42 4.76 -19.63 7.36
C SER A 42 5.35 -18.81 6.20
N ALA A 43 4.49 -18.16 5.40
CA ALA A 43 4.92 -17.21 4.39
C ALA A 43 5.28 -15.85 5.02
N PRO A 44 6.18 -15.06 4.40
CA PRO A 44 6.32 -13.64 4.72
C PRO A 44 4.95 -12.95 4.70
N PHE A 45 4.73 -12.02 5.62
CA PHE A 45 3.47 -11.28 5.64
C PHE A 45 3.69 -9.78 5.86
N GLY A 46 2.76 -9.00 5.33
CA GLY A 46 2.68 -7.56 5.51
C GLY A 46 1.38 -7.14 6.16
N VAL A 47 1.30 -5.86 6.51
CA VAL A 47 0.10 -5.25 7.10
C VAL A 47 -0.26 -3.94 6.42
N ASN A 48 -1.54 -3.59 6.47
CA ASN A 48 -2.07 -2.32 5.96
C ASN A 48 -3.26 -1.88 6.82
N VAL A 49 -3.10 -0.77 7.54
CA VAL A 49 -4.11 -0.14 8.38
C VAL A 49 -4.67 1.06 7.62
N LEU A 50 -5.62 0.82 6.70
CA LEU A 50 -6.17 1.85 5.81
C LEU A 50 -6.76 3.02 6.62
N TRP A 51 -6.37 4.29 6.40
CA TRP A 51 -5.31 4.83 5.53
C TRP A 51 -4.26 5.59 6.36
N ASP A 52 -3.63 4.87 7.28
CA ASP A 52 -2.74 5.43 8.30
C ASP A 52 -1.35 4.76 8.23
N PRO A 53 -0.39 5.41 7.54
CA PRO A 53 0.95 4.86 7.41
C PRO A 53 1.74 4.79 8.73
N MET A 54 1.38 5.59 9.73
CA MET A 54 2.01 5.55 11.05
C MET A 54 1.52 4.31 11.80
N ALA A 55 0.20 4.11 11.85
CA ALA A 55 -0.42 2.94 12.47
C ALA A 55 0.00 1.63 11.76
N SER A 56 0.13 1.64 10.45
CA SER A 56 0.65 0.52 9.66
C SER A 56 2.06 0.10 10.10
N LEU A 57 2.96 1.07 10.31
CA LEU A 57 4.32 0.82 10.81
C LEU A 57 4.33 0.30 12.25
N ASP A 58 3.53 0.91 13.13
CA ASP A 58 3.41 0.48 14.53
C ASP A 58 2.91 -0.97 14.63
N LEU A 59 1.88 -1.30 13.84
CA LEU A 59 1.37 -2.65 13.75
C LEU A 59 2.44 -3.60 13.22
N ALA A 60 3.14 -3.23 12.14
CA ALA A 60 4.15 -4.06 11.50
C ALA A 60 5.24 -4.49 12.48
N VAL A 61 5.77 -3.55 13.27
CA VAL A 61 6.76 -3.83 14.31
C VAL A 61 6.18 -4.75 15.39
N ALA A 62 4.97 -4.46 15.87
CA ALA A 62 4.34 -5.21 16.95
C ALA A 62 4.11 -6.69 16.59
N VAL A 63 3.73 -6.98 15.34
CA VAL A 63 3.43 -8.35 14.90
C VAL A 63 4.60 -9.05 14.21
N GLY A 64 5.63 -8.30 13.80
CA GLY A 64 6.78 -8.81 13.05
C GLY A 64 6.48 -8.97 11.55
N ALA A 65 5.74 -8.03 10.96
CA ALA A 65 5.47 -8.00 9.53
C ALA A 65 6.73 -7.58 8.74
N ALA A 66 6.88 -8.13 7.54
CA ALA A 66 8.02 -7.86 6.65
C ALA A 66 7.82 -6.60 5.80
N PHE A 67 6.57 -6.15 5.61
CA PHE A 67 6.26 -5.00 4.77
C PHE A 67 4.94 -4.32 5.15
N VAL A 68 4.79 -3.08 4.73
CA VAL A 68 3.54 -2.32 4.79
C VAL A 68 3.18 -1.79 3.40
N ARG A 69 1.90 -1.66 3.11
CA ARG A 69 1.39 -1.09 1.85
C ARG A 69 0.46 0.06 2.14
N GLU A 70 0.85 1.29 1.83
CA GLU A 70 0.09 2.48 2.22
C GLU A 70 0.20 3.62 1.21
N ILE A 71 -0.61 4.67 1.42
CA ILE A 71 -0.45 5.94 0.72
C ILE A 71 0.43 6.87 1.54
N PHE A 72 1.71 6.92 1.18
CA PHE A 72 2.70 7.70 1.91
C PHE A 72 2.86 9.13 1.38
N THR A 73 2.46 9.38 0.13
CA THR A 73 2.78 10.62 -0.59
C THR A 73 1.57 11.16 -1.33
N GLY A 74 1.53 12.49 -1.49
CA GLY A 74 0.52 13.19 -2.27
C GLY A 74 -0.51 13.90 -1.42
N VAL A 75 -1.34 14.70 -2.09
CA VAL A 75 -2.47 15.37 -1.47
C VAL A 75 -3.70 15.02 -2.28
N TYR A 76 -4.72 14.45 -1.63
CA TYR A 76 -5.90 13.91 -2.31
C TYR A 76 -7.19 14.46 -1.72
N ALA A 77 -8.22 14.57 -2.55
CA ALA A 77 -9.60 14.81 -2.13
C ALA A 77 -10.42 13.52 -2.30
N SER A 78 -11.16 13.12 -1.28
CA SER A 78 -12.04 11.94 -1.29
C SER A 78 -13.38 12.20 -0.59
N ASP A 79 -14.24 11.17 -0.56
CA ASP A 79 -15.51 11.15 0.16
C ASP A 79 -15.39 11.34 1.69
N PHE A 80 -14.20 11.15 2.27
CA PHE A 80 -13.96 11.40 3.70
C PHE A 80 -13.10 12.64 3.98
N GLY A 81 -12.77 13.43 2.95
CA GLY A 81 -12.11 14.73 3.09
C GLY A 81 -10.74 14.82 2.43
N LEU A 82 -9.88 15.67 2.98
CA LEU A 82 -8.53 15.95 2.49
C LEU A 82 -7.52 14.95 3.07
N TRP A 83 -6.71 14.33 2.21
CA TRP A 83 -5.60 13.47 2.62
C TRP A 83 -4.35 14.30 2.47
N ASP A 84 -3.82 14.78 3.59
CA ASP A 84 -2.60 15.61 3.63
C ASP A 84 -1.42 14.75 4.10
N THR A 85 -0.88 13.94 3.19
CA THR A 85 0.17 12.97 3.56
C THR A 85 1.50 13.66 3.85
N GLU A 86 2.26 13.10 4.79
CA GLU A 86 3.57 13.63 5.18
C GLU A 86 4.63 12.52 5.24
N CYS A 87 5.06 12.05 4.07
CA CYS A 87 6.05 10.96 3.94
C CYS A 87 7.29 11.16 4.83
N GLY A 88 7.79 12.40 4.93
CA GLY A 88 8.95 12.70 5.77
C GLY A 88 8.73 12.44 7.27
N ARG A 89 7.51 12.58 7.77
CA ARG A 89 7.15 12.22 9.15
C ARG A 89 7.10 10.70 9.31
N VAL A 90 6.51 10.01 8.34
CA VAL A 90 6.43 8.54 8.32
C VAL A 90 7.82 7.89 8.31
N ILE A 91 8.73 8.34 7.46
CA ILE A 91 10.09 7.77 7.39
C ILE A 91 10.88 8.03 8.69
N ARG A 92 10.73 9.22 9.31
CA ARG A 92 11.34 9.48 10.62
C ARG A 92 10.77 8.58 11.71
N HIS A 93 9.47 8.32 11.66
CA HIS A 93 8.82 7.39 12.58
C HIS A 93 9.33 5.96 12.39
N GLN A 94 9.44 5.50 11.15
CA GLN A 94 10.03 4.20 10.80
C GLN A 94 11.39 4.01 11.50
N HIS A 95 12.28 4.99 11.39
CA HIS A 95 13.57 4.97 12.08
C HIS A 95 13.44 5.03 13.61
N ALA A 96 12.52 5.84 14.12
CA ALA A 96 12.34 6.01 15.57
C ALA A 96 11.88 4.72 16.27
N ILE A 97 11.12 3.88 15.57
CA ILE A 97 10.58 2.61 16.12
C ILE A 97 11.39 1.37 15.71
N GLY A 98 12.51 1.54 14.99
CA GLY A 98 13.36 0.43 14.54
C GLY A 98 12.76 -0.41 13.40
N ALA A 99 11.91 0.19 12.56
CA ALA A 99 11.21 -0.46 11.46
C ALA A 99 11.96 -0.40 10.11
N GLU A 100 13.27 -0.16 10.09
CA GLU A 100 14.05 -0.03 8.84
C GLU A 100 14.06 -1.32 8.00
N ASN A 101 13.79 -2.47 8.62
CA ASN A 101 13.68 -3.75 7.92
C ASN A 101 12.27 -4.02 7.35
N VAL A 102 11.29 -3.17 7.67
CA VAL A 102 9.93 -3.24 7.12
C VAL A 102 9.92 -2.53 5.77
N ARG A 103 9.63 -3.27 4.70
CA ARG A 103 9.55 -2.70 3.34
C ARG A 103 8.32 -1.80 3.19
N LEU A 104 8.45 -0.70 2.48
CA LEU A 104 7.39 0.27 2.26
C LEU A 104 6.91 0.23 0.80
N LEU A 105 5.71 -0.31 0.59
CA LEU A 105 5.06 -0.45 -0.72
C LEU A 105 4.11 0.73 -0.92
N PHE A 106 4.43 1.65 -1.83
CA PHE A 106 3.73 2.91 -1.98
C PHE A 106 2.58 2.77 -2.97
N ASN A 107 1.33 2.82 -2.49
CA ASN A 107 0.18 2.97 -3.37
C ASN A 107 0.07 4.43 -3.84
N ILE A 108 0.28 4.65 -5.13
CA ILE A 108 0.30 6.00 -5.73
C ILE A 108 -1.00 6.38 -6.43
N VAL A 109 -1.93 5.42 -6.57
CA VAL A 109 -3.27 5.62 -7.12
C VAL A 109 -4.29 5.12 -6.08
N PRO A 110 -4.71 5.98 -5.12
CA PRO A 110 -5.77 5.64 -4.20
C PRO A 110 -7.07 5.28 -4.91
N GLU A 111 -7.83 4.39 -4.30
CA GLU A 111 -9.24 4.22 -4.63
C GLU A 111 -10.07 5.35 -4.02
N SER A 112 -11.15 5.75 -4.72
CA SER A 112 -12.12 6.73 -4.23
C SER A 112 -11.53 8.10 -3.84
N ALA A 113 -10.34 8.43 -4.34
CA ALA A 113 -9.72 9.74 -4.15
C ALA A 113 -9.09 10.25 -5.45
N ALA A 114 -9.10 11.56 -5.61
CA ALA A 114 -8.45 12.24 -6.72
C ALA A 114 -7.29 13.09 -6.17
N TYR A 115 -6.17 13.14 -6.89
CA TYR A 115 -5.08 14.04 -6.55
C TYR A 115 -5.59 15.50 -6.60
N LEU A 116 -5.29 16.29 -5.57
CA LEU A 116 -5.84 17.63 -5.40
C LEU A 116 -5.47 18.57 -6.57
N ALA A 117 -4.27 18.39 -7.12
CA ALA A 117 -3.81 19.05 -8.33
C ALA A 117 -3.56 18.01 -9.44
N PRO A 118 -4.01 18.23 -10.68
CA PRO A 118 -3.76 17.29 -11.76
C PRO A 118 -2.26 17.15 -12.01
N ARG A 119 -1.79 15.90 -12.07
CA ARG A 119 -0.40 15.54 -12.41
C ARG A 119 -0.43 14.37 -13.37
N ASP A 120 0.48 14.36 -14.33
CA ASP A 120 0.70 13.17 -15.16
C ASP A 120 1.21 12.02 -14.27
N LEU A 121 0.70 10.82 -14.51
CA LEU A 121 1.00 9.66 -13.66
C LEU A 121 2.46 9.21 -13.77
N ALA A 122 3.09 9.33 -14.95
CA ALA A 122 4.50 9.00 -15.10
C ALA A 122 5.38 10.00 -14.33
N ASP A 123 5.03 11.29 -14.37
CA ASP A 123 5.73 12.31 -13.61
C ASP A 123 5.50 12.17 -12.10
N LEU A 124 4.29 11.78 -11.69
CA LEU A 124 3.98 11.42 -10.31
C LEU A 124 4.91 10.30 -9.84
N ALA A 125 4.93 9.15 -10.54
CA ALA A 125 5.75 8.00 -10.20
C ALA A 125 7.24 8.35 -10.10
N LYS A 126 7.80 9.04 -11.12
CA LYS A 126 9.20 9.49 -11.12
C LYS A 126 9.52 10.38 -9.92
N SER A 127 8.63 11.34 -9.61
CA SER A 127 8.84 12.24 -8.49
C SER A 127 8.74 11.55 -7.14
N THR A 128 7.83 10.57 -6.99
CA THR A 128 7.71 9.74 -5.78
C THR A 128 8.97 8.90 -5.58
N VAL A 129 9.49 8.27 -6.64
CA VAL A 129 10.74 7.51 -6.57
C VAL A 129 11.91 8.40 -6.20
N PHE A 130 12.04 9.57 -6.83
CA PHE A 130 13.13 10.51 -6.56
C PHE A 130 13.13 11.04 -5.13
N ASN A 131 11.96 11.47 -4.63
CA ASN A 131 11.85 12.14 -3.32
C ASN A 131 11.75 11.18 -2.14
N SER A 132 11.09 10.03 -2.33
CA SER A 132 10.69 9.15 -1.23
C SER A 132 11.31 7.75 -1.28
N ARG A 133 11.91 7.35 -2.40
CA ARG A 133 12.64 6.07 -2.58
C ARG A 133 11.87 4.86 -2.02
N PRO A 134 10.67 4.58 -2.53
CA PRO A 134 9.86 3.46 -2.07
C PRO A 134 10.55 2.12 -2.40
N ASP A 135 10.28 1.08 -1.60
CA ASP A 135 10.76 -0.27 -1.89
C ASP A 135 10.04 -0.89 -3.09
N ALA A 136 8.77 -0.50 -3.31
CA ALA A 136 7.99 -0.80 -4.49
C ALA A 136 6.85 0.22 -4.67
N LEU A 137 6.33 0.33 -5.89
CA LEU A 137 5.08 1.05 -6.17
C LEU A 137 3.92 0.07 -6.32
N CYS A 138 2.75 0.47 -5.85
CA CYS A 138 1.49 -0.22 -6.05
C CYS A 138 0.57 0.65 -6.90
N VAL A 139 -0.03 0.04 -7.92
CA VAL A 139 -0.94 0.72 -8.86
C VAL A 139 -2.31 0.06 -8.81
N SER A 140 -3.31 0.82 -8.37
CA SER A 140 -4.71 0.36 -8.26
C SER A 140 -5.54 0.83 -9.46
N GLY A 141 -6.63 0.12 -9.73
CA GLY A 141 -7.69 0.60 -10.61
C GLY A 141 -8.46 1.77 -9.99
N LEU A 142 -9.06 2.63 -10.83
CA LEU A 142 -9.74 3.86 -10.40
C LEU A 142 -11.00 3.61 -9.54
N THR A 143 -11.62 2.43 -9.62
CA THR A 143 -12.74 2.01 -8.76
C THR A 143 -12.61 0.51 -8.45
N ALA A 144 -12.94 0.09 -7.23
CA ALA A 144 -13.08 -1.32 -6.89
C ALA A 144 -14.04 -2.01 -7.87
N GLY A 145 -13.56 -2.99 -8.62
CA GLY A 145 -14.34 -3.69 -9.66
C GLY A 145 -14.28 -3.09 -11.06
N THR A 146 -13.68 -1.90 -11.26
CA THR A 146 -13.18 -1.50 -12.58
C THR A 146 -11.74 -1.96 -12.71
N GLU A 147 -11.44 -2.65 -13.81
CA GLU A 147 -10.08 -3.12 -14.11
C GLU A 147 -9.07 -1.98 -13.95
N THR A 148 -7.96 -2.26 -13.28
CA THR A 148 -6.75 -1.46 -13.47
C THR A 148 -6.48 -1.50 -14.96
N SER A 149 -6.73 -0.40 -15.66
CA SER A 149 -6.39 -0.34 -17.08
C SER A 149 -4.92 -0.73 -17.17
N SER A 150 -4.62 -1.85 -17.82
CA SER A 150 -3.26 -2.36 -17.97
C SER A 150 -2.32 -1.29 -18.55
N GLN A 151 -2.89 -0.28 -19.22
CA GLN A 151 -2.24 0.95 -19.64
C GLN A 151 -1.68 1.80 -18.48
N ILE A 152 -2.41 1.99 -17.38
CA ILE A 152 -1.96 2.74 -16.19
C ILE A 152 -0.76 2.02 -15.56
N LEU A 153 -0.89 0.71 -15.34
CA LEU A 153 0.18 -0.12 -14.80
C LEU A 153 1.44 -0.05 -15.68
N ARG A 154 1.26 -0.19 -17.00
CA ARG A 154 2.35 -0.09 -17.99
C ARG A 154 2.99 1.30 -17.99
N GLN A 155 2.21 2.37 -17.96
CA GLN A 155 2.72 3.74 -17.91
C GLN A 155 3.61 3.96 -16.68
N VAL A 156 3.22 3.44 -15.52
CA VAL A 156 4.06 3.50 -14.30
C VAL A 156 5.30 2.65 -14.46
N LYS A 157 5.18 1.40 -14.92
CA LYS A 157 6.33 0.49 -15.11
C LYS A 157 7.37 1.08 -16.06
N ASP A 158 6.94 1.63 -17.19
CA ASP A 158 7.81 2.26 -18.19
C ASP A 158 8.47 3.54 -17.64
N ALA A 159 7.80 4.26 -16.74
CA ALA A 159 8.31 5.49 -16.14
C ALA A 159 9.41 5.25 -15.10
N VAL A 160 9.37 4.11 -14.40
CA VAL A 160 10.28 3.75 -13.30
C VAL A 160 10.78 2.30 -13.40
N PRO A 161 11.52 1.93 -14.46
CA PRO A 161 11.84 0.53 -14.75
C PRO A 161 12.65 -0.20 -13.66
N GLU A 162 13.41 0.55 -12.85
CA GLU A 162 14.29 0.01 -11.80
C GLU A 162 13.59 -0.21 -10.45
N VAL A 163 12.33 0.23 -10.30
CA VAL A 163 11.55 0.07 -9.07
C VAL A 163 10.49 -1.01 -9.31
N PRO A 164 10.34 -2.00 -8.40
CA PRO A 164 9.26 -2.97 -8.51
C PRO A 164 7.89 -2.30 -8.56
N VAL A 165 7.02 -2.72 -9.47
CA VAL A 165 5.67 -2.21 -9.64
C VAL A 165 4.68 -3.36 -9.52
N PHE A 166 3.85 -3.32 -8.48
CA PHE A 166 2.82 -4.30 -8.22
C PHE A 166 1.45 -3.82 -8.72
N ALA A 167 0.73 -4.71 -9.40
CA ALA A 167 -0.71 -4.57 -9.59
C ALA A 167 -1.41 -4.73 -8.25
N ASN A 168 -2.22 -3.74 -7.87
CA ASN A 168 -2.83 -3.66 -6.56
C ASN A 168 -4.32 -4.05 -6.63
N THR A 169 -5.23 -3.18 -6.21
CA THR A 169 -6.67 -3.45 -6.28
C THR A 169 -7.15 -3.50 -7.73
N GLY A 170 -8.05 -4.44 -8.02
CA GLY A 170 -8.65 -4.65 -9.35
C GLY A 170 -8.18 -5.93 -10.06
N VAL A 171 -7.19 -6.64 -9.49
CA VAL A 171 -6.75 -7.95 -9.99
C VAL A 171 -7.80 -9.03 -9.67
N ASN A 172 -8.15 -9.83 -10.68
CA ASN A 172 -9.09 -10.94 -10.56
C ASN A 172 -8.65 -12.12 -11.47
N ALA A 173 -9.37 -13.23 -11.42
CA ALA A 173 -9.02 -14.44 -12.17
C ALA A 173 -9.02 -14.26 -13.71
N GLU A 174 -9.76 -13.27 -14.23
CA GLU A 174 -9.89 -13.01 -15.67
C GLU A 174 -8.74 -12.15 -16.19
N ASN A 175 -8.23 -11.21 -15.38
CA ASN A 175 -7.18 -10.26 -15.79
C ASN A 175 -5.78 -10.53 -15.22
N VAL A 176 -5.63 -11.45 -14.25
CA VAL A 176 -4.35 -11.69 -13.55
C VAL A 176 -3.19 -11.99 -14.50
N ALA A 177 -3.43 -12.77 -15.57
CA ALA A 177 -2.38 -13.11 -16.53
C ALA A 177 -1.87 -11.89 -17.32
N GLU A 178 -2.76 -10.96 -17.65
CA GLU A 178 -2.39 -9.72 -18.34
C GLU A 178 -1.63 -8.78 -17.40
N GLN A 179 -2.11 -8.63 -16.16
CA GLN A 179 -1.48 -7.75 -15.18
C GLN A 179 -0.06 -8.24 -14.82
N LEU A 180 0.12 -9.56 -14.62
CA LEU A 180 1.43 -10.19 -14.35
C LEU A 180 2.39 -10.17 -15.55
N ALA A 181 1.92 -9.89 -16.77
CA ALA A 181 2.80 -9.67 -17.91
C ALA A 181 3.46 -8.28 -17.89
N ILE A 182 3.10 -7.42 -16.93
CA ILE A 182 3.55 -6.03 -16.80
C ILE A 182 4.14 -5.77 -15.42
N ALA A 183 3.44 -6.21 -14.36
CA ALA A 183 3.88 -6.12 -12.98
C ALA A 183 5.06 -7.06 -12.69
N ASP A 184 5.77 -6.75 -11.60
CA ASP A 184 6.84 -7.59 -11.04
C ASP A 184 6.33 -8.62 -10.03
#